data_AF-A0A3C1Q8L7-F1
#
_entry.id   AF-A0A3C1Q8L7-F1
#
_cell.length_a   1.000
_cell.length_b   1.000
_cell.length_c   1.000
_cell.angle_alpha   90.00
_cell.angle_beta   90.00
_cell.angle_gamma   90.00
#
_symmetry.space_group_name_H-M   'P 1'
#
loop_
_entity.id
_entity.type
_entity.pdbx_description
1 polymer ?
#
loop_
_entity_poly.entity_id
_entity_poly.type
_entity_poly.pdbx_seq_one_letter_code
_entity_poly.pdbx_strand_id
1 'polypeptide(L)'
;MSDVALTIDGKSVCASPGMTILEAARTVGIKIPTLCWHEDLGQPSVCRVCVVEIEGQNTLQPACSYPVSQGMVVRTNTPKVRKARRMAVELLLAHHPDDCLSCQRNLKCELQQLAADFGIREIRFERVLRELPKDESTPSIVRDADKCINCRRCIEACEDVQGVAVLSTANRGFESVVLPAFGDDLDSVVCVFCGQCTLACPTGAITERDDTRRVWDALADPEMHVVVQTAPAIRASLGEELGLPAGTVVTG
;
A
#
# COMPACT_ATOMS: atom_id res chain seq x y z
N MET A 1 -16.00 -23.56 -18.95
CA MET A 1 -16.52 -22.26 -19.41
C MET A 1 -15.56 -21.74 -20.47
N SER A 2 -16.07 -21.14 -21.54
CA SER A 2 -15.24 -20.62 -22.64
C SER A 2 -14.53 -19.33 -22.25
N ASP A 3 -13.34 -19.09 -22.82
CA ASP A 3 -12.60 -17.83 -22.64
C ASP A 3 -13.42 -16.61 -23.06
N VAL A 4 -13.16 -15.49 -22.40
CA VAL A 4 -13.79 -14.20 -22.67
C VAL A 4 -12.85 -13.36 -23.51
N ALA A 5 -13.29 -12.99 -24.72
CA ALA A 5 -12.54 -12.10 -25.59
C ALA A 5 -12.92 -10.64 -25.32
N LEU A 6 -11.91 -9.80 -25.07
CA LEU A 6 -12.06 -8.36 -24.84
C LEU A 6 -10.91 -7.58 -25.51
N THR A 7 -11.01 -6.25 -25.51
CA THR A 7 -9.96 -5.36 -26.03
C THR A 7 -9.55 -4.37 -24.95
N ILE A 8 -8.25 -4.25 -24.66
CA ILE A 8 -7.70 -3.28 -23.71
C ILE A 8 -6.65 -2.43 -24.44
N ASP A 9 -6.87 -1.12 -24.51
CA ASP A 9 -6.01 -0.17 -25.25
C ASP A 9 -5.67 -0.62 -26.68
N GLY A 10 -6.65 -1.18 -27.38
CA GLY A 10 -6.52 -1.68 -28.75
C GLY A 10 -5.88 -3.07 -28.89
N LYS A 11 -5.42 -3.68 -27.79
CA LYS A 11 -4.92 -5.06 -27.78
C LYS A 11 -6.05 -6.04 -27.52
N SER A 12 -6.18 -7.07 -28.35
CA SER A 12 -7.08 -8.20 -28.08
C SER A 12 -6.54 -9.05 -26.93
N VAL A 13 -7.41 -9.39 -25.99
CA VAL A 13 -7.10 -10.19 -24.79
C VAL A 13 -8.10 -11.33 -24.71
N CYS A 14 -7.62 -12.54 -24.44
CA CYS A 14 -8.45 -13.66 -24.02
C CYS A 14 -8.22 -13.86 -22.53
N ALA A 15 -9.29 -13.72 -21.73
CA ALA A 15 -9.23 -13.83 -20.29
C ALA A 15 -10.11 -14.98 -19.81
N SER A 16 -9.67 -15.65 -18.75
CA SER A 16 -10.48 -16.70 -18.12
C SER A 16 -11.73 -16.07 -17.48
N PRO A 17 -12.87 -16.76 -17.50
CA PRO A 17 -14.08 -16.29 -16.82
C PRO A 17 -13.82 -15.98 -15.34
N GLY A 18 -14.30 -14.82 -14.89
CA GLY A 18 -14.11 -14.35 -13.52
C GLY A 18 -12.87 -13.49 -13.28
N MET A 19 -11.93 -13.42 -14.24
CA MET A 19 -10.82 -12.46 -14.16
C MET A 19 -11.33 -11.01 -14.10
N THR A 20 -10.62 -10.19 -13.35
CA THR A 20 -10.79 -8.74 -13.32
C THR A 20 -10.11 -8.09 -14.53
N ILE A 21 -10.50 -6.85 -14.85
CA ILE A 21 -9.82 -6.05 -15.88
C ILE A 21 -8.33 -5.87 -15.54
N LEU A 22 -7.98 -5.70 -14.25
CA LEU A 22 -6.59 -5.53 -13.81
C LEU A 22 -5.75 -6.78 -14.13
N GLU A 23 -6.27 -7.97 -13.81
CA GLU A 23 -5.60 -9.24 -14.11
C GLU A 23 -5.45 -9.44 -15.63
N ALA A 24 -6.53 -9.22 -16.38
CA ALA A 24 -6.51 -9.33 -17.84
C ALA A 24 -5.54 -8.31 -18.50
N ALA A 25 -5.40 -7.10 -17.96
CA ALA A 25 -4.44 -6.12 -18.46
C ALA A 25 -2.99 -6.57 -18.25
N ARG A 26 -2.69 -7.25 -17.14
CA ARG A 26 -1.34 -7.74 -16.82
C ARG A 26 -0.86 -8.82 -17.78
N THR A 27 -1.76 -9.69 -18.25
CA THR A 27 -1.37 -10.78 -19.18
C THR A 27 -0.85 -10.26 -20.52
N VAL A 28 -1.22 -9.03 -20.91
CA VAL A 28 -0.76 -8.36 -22.14
C VAL A 28 0.18 -7.18 -21.88
N GLY A 29 0.74 -7.11 -20.67
CA GLY A 29 1.75 -6.12 -20.27
C GLY A 29 1.22 -4.69 -20.16
N ILE A 30 -0.09 -4.50 -19.97
CA ILE A 30 -0.68 -3.18 -19.74
C ILE A 30 -0.67 -2.89 -18.23
N LYS A 31 0.11 -1.89 -17.82
CA LYS A 31 0.21 -1.47 -16.41
C LYS A 31 -0.93 -0.52 -16.05
N ILE A 32 -1.83 -0.97 -15.18
CA ILE A 32 -2.84 -0.13 -14.52
C ILE A 32 -2.33 0.18 -13.10
N PRO A 33 -2.20 1.45 -12.69
CA PRO A 33 -1.71 1.80 -11.36
C PRO A 33 -2.71 1.38 -10.28
N THR A 34 -2.19 0.92 -9.14
CA THR A 34 -2.95 0.46 -7.97
C THR A 34 -2.38 1.09 -6.70
N LEU A 35 -3.17 1.12 -5.63
CA LEU A 35 -2.70 1.61 -4.32
C LEU A 35 -3.32 0.86 -3.13
N CYS A 36 -4.60 0.51 -3.17
CA CYS A 36 -5.20 -0.34 -2.14
C CYS A 36 -5.21 -1.83 -2.50
N TRP A 37 -5.05 -2.16 -3.78
CA TRP A 37 -4.98 -3.55 -4.25
C TRP A 37 -3.58 -4.12 -3.98
N HIS A 38 -3.50 -5.35 -3.53
CA HIS A 38 -2.28 -6.13 -3.34
C HIS A 38 -2.55 -7.56 -3.84
N GLU A 39 -1.53 -8.28 -4.33
CA GLU A 39 -1.74 -9.60 -4.93
C GLU A 39 -2.09 -10.68 -3.91
N ASP A 40 -1.50 -10.60 -2.72
CA ASP A 40 -1.76 -11.54 -1.62
C ASP A 40 -2.94 -11.14 -0.72
N LEU A 41 -3.65 -10.05 -1.03
CA LEU A 41 -4.75 -9.54 -0.20
C LEU A 41 -6.05 -9.41 -1.00
N GLY A 42 -7.12 -9.00 -0.33
CA GLY A 42 -8.42 -8.76 -0.91
C GLY A 42 -8.46 -7.57 -1.87
N GLN A 43 -9.68 -7.25 -2.33
CA GLN A 43 -9.94 -6.21 -3.32
C GLN A 43 -10.82 -5.09 -2.74
N PRO A 44 -10.31 -4.29 -1.79
CA PRO A 44 -11.13 -3.31 -1.07
C PRO A 44 -11.71 -2.23 -2.00
N SER A 45 -11.06 -1.98 -3.14
CA SER A 45 -11.55 -1.10 -4.21
C SER A 45 -11.82 0.36 -3.80
N VAL A 46 -11.17 0.82 -2.71
CA VAL A 46 -11.41 2.13 -2.09
C VAL A 46 -10.58 3.28 -2.68
N CYS A 47 -9.35 3.03 -3.14
CA CYS A 47 -8.43 4.12 -3.52
C CYS A 47 -8.77 4.81 -4.86
N ARG A 48 -9.55 4.15 -5.73
CA ARG A 48 -9.92 4.63 -7.08
C ARG A 48 -8.76 4.98 -8.03
N VAL A 49 -7.52 4.58 -7.72
CA VAL A 49 -6.36 4.78 -8.60
C VAL A 49 -6.43 3.88 -9.85
N CYS A 50 -6.99 2.69 -9.74
CA CYS A 50 -7.07 1.71 -10.84
C CYS A 50 -8.24 1.95 -11.80
N VAL A 51 -8.89 3.12 -11.77
CA VAL A 51 -10.07 3.37 -12.61
C VAL A 51 -9.74 3.33 -14.09
N VAL A 52 -10.66 2.80 -14.89
CA VAL A 52 -10.57 2.68 -16.35
C VAL A 52 -11.88 3.13 -17.00
N GLU A 53 -11.82 3.44 -18.28
CA GLU A 53 -13.00 3.75 -19.09
C GLU A 53 -13.42 2.52 -19.88
N ILE A 54 -14.71 2.20 -19.87
CA ILE A 54 -15.29 1.09 -20.62
C ILE A 54 -16.25 1.68 -21.65
N GLU A 55 -16.13 1.28 -22.90
CA GLU A 55 -17.00 1.74 -23.97
C GLU A 55 -18.47 1.41 -23.69
N GLY A 56 -19.36 2.38 -23.91
CA GLY A 56 -20.78 2.26 -23.57
C GLY A 56 -21.13 2.56 -22.11
N GLN A 57 -20.15 2.81 -21.22
CA GLN A 57 -20.40 3.18 -19.83
C GLN A 57 -20.08 4.65 -19.54
N ASN A 58 -20.96 5.32 -18.80
CA ASN A 58 -20.81 6.73 -18.46
C ASN A 58 -19.82 6.96 -17.30
N THR A 59 -19.68 5.99 -16.39
CA THR A 59 -18.83 6.07 -15.20
C THR A 59 -17.53 5.31 -15.39
N LEU A 60 -16.46 5.75 -14.70
CA LEU A 60 -15.21 5.02 -14.68
C LEU A 60 -15.29 3.85 -13.70
N GLN A 61 -14.79 2.70 -14.11
CA GLN A 61 -14.88 1.46 -13.34
C GLN A 61 -13.54 1.09 -12.70
N PRO A 62 -13.53 0.52 -11.48
CA PRO A 62 -12.30 0.09 -10.83
C PRO A 62 -11.79 -1.20 -11.48
N ALA A 63 -10.63 -1.17 -12.16
CA ALA A 63 -10.13 -2.35 -12.86
C ALA A 63 -9.82 -3.52 -11.91
N CYS A 64 -9.50 -3.25 -10.65
CA CYS A 64 -9.10 -4.25 -9.65
C CYS A 64 -10.20 -5.19 -9.18
N SER A 65 -11.47 -4.87 -9.44
CA SER A 65 -12.63 -5.65 -8.99
C SER A 65 -13.73 -5.78 -10.04
N TYR A 66 -13.60 -5.06 -11.17
CA TYR A 66 -14.57 -5.15 -12.24
C TYR A 66 -14.27 -6.39 -13.11
N PRO A 67 -15.19 -7.36 -13.22
CA PRO A 67 -14.98 -8.57 -13.99
C PRO A 67 -15.01 -8.30 -15.49
N VAL A 68 -14.21 -9.05 -16.26
CA VAL A 68 -14.23 -8.99 -17.72
C VAL A 68 -15.52 -9.59 -18.30
N SER A 69 -15.96 -9.06 -19.45
CA SER A 69 -17.11 -9.58 -20.19
C SER A 69 -16.85 -9.59 -21.69
N GLN A 70 -17.58 -10.44 -22.41
CA GLN A 70 -17.37 -10.67 -23.84
C GLN A 70 -17.57 -9.37 -24.63
N GLY A 71 -16.62 -9.07 -25.52
CA GLY A 71 -16.65 -7.89 -26.37
C GLY A 71 -16.38 -6.57 -25.65
N MET A 72 -15.98 -6.59 -24.37
CA MET A 72 -15.65 -5.39 -23.63
C MET A 72 -14.49 -4.63 -24.28
N VAL A 73 -14.60 -3.30 -24.38
CA VAL A 73 -13.53 -2.41 -24.85
C VAL A 73 -13.13 -1.47 -23.72
N VAL A 74 -11.91 -1.64 -23.22
CA VAL A 74 -11.36 -0.90 -22.08
C VAL A 74 -10.28 0.06 -22.58
N ARG A 75 -10.31 1.29 -22.06
CA ARG A 75 -9.30 2.33 -22.30
C ARG A 75 -8.71 2.76 -20.96
N THR A 76 -7.42 2.57 -20.77
CA THR A 76 -6.76 2.73 -19.45
C THR A 76 -6.09 4.09 -19.26
N ASN A 77 -5.98 4.90 -20.32
CA ASN A 77 -5.21 6.15 -20.30
C ASN A 77 -5.90 7.33 -21.04
N THR A 78 -7.24 7.40 -21.03
CA THR A 78 -7.96 8.54 -21.61
C THR A 78 -7.76 9.82 -20.78
N PRO A 79 -7.99 11.02 -21.33
CA PRO A 79 -7.93 12.27 -20.54
C PRO A 79 -8.83 12.23 -19.30
N LYS A 80 -9.99 11.59 -19.39
CA LYS A 80 -10.94 11.39 -18.28
C LYS A 80 -10.33 10.52 -17.18
N VAL A 81 -9.74 9.38 -17.55
CA VAL A 81 -9.06 8.47 -16.61
C VAL A 81 -7.88 9.16 -15.92
N ARG A 82 -7.01 9.84 -16.68
CA ARG A 82 -5.85 10.56 -16.11
C ARG A 82 -6.28 11.63 -15.10
N LYS A 83 -7.31 12.42 -15.44
CA LYS A 83 -7.86 13.45 -14.54
C LYS A 83 -8.41 12.84 -13.24
N ALA A 84 -9.15 11.73 -13.34
CA ALA A 84 -9.72 11.06 -12.18
C ALA A 84 -8.64 10.48 -11.25
N ARG A 85 -7.61 9.82 -11.81
CA ARG A 85 -6.49 9.26 -11.02
C ARG A 85 -5.70 10.35 -10.30
N ARG A 86 -5.34 11.43 -11.03
CA ARG A 86 -4.65 12.60 -10.45
C ARG A 86 -5.46 13.19 -9.30
N MET A 87 -6.77 13.37 -9.50
CA MET A 87 -7.67 13.89 -8.47
C MET A 87 -7.75 12.98 -7.24
N ALA A 88 -7.84 11.65 -7.42
CA ALA A 88 -7.86 10.71 -6.31
C ALA A 88 -6.58 10.81 -5.47
N VAL A 89 -5.41 10.87 -6.11
CA VAL A 89 -4.13 11.01 -5.40
C VAL A 89 -4.00 12.39 -4.74
N GLU A 90 -4.42 13.47 -5.41
CA GLU A 90 -4.44 14.81 -4.80
C GLU A 90 -5.30 14.87 -3.53
N LEU A 91 -6.46 14.20 -3.52
CA LEU A 91 -7.33 14.12 -2.33
C LEU A 91 -6.68 13.32 -1.19
N LEU A 92 -5.96 12.23 -1.50
CA LEU A 92 -5.20 11.50 -0.50
C LEU A 92 -4.09 12.38 0.09
N LEU A 93 -3.36 13.10 -0.76
CA LEU A 93 -2.27 13.99 -0.35
C LEU A 93 -2.76 15.21 0.45
N ALA A 94 -3.98 15.69 0.20
CA ALA A 94 -4.58 16.79 0.95
C ALA A 94 -4.71 16.48 2.46
N HIS A 95 -4.81 15.20 2.82
CA HIS A 95 -4.93 14.72 4.19
C HIS A 95 -3.69 13.95 4.68
N HIS A 96 -2.60 13.99 3.92
CA HIS A 96 -1.36 13.29 4.24
C HIS A 96 -0.27 14.32 4.62
N PRO A 97 0.51 14.08 5.68
CA PRO A 97 1.70 14.89 5.99
C PRO A 97 2.70 14.87 4.82
N ASP A 98 3.41 15.99 4.61
CA ASP A 98 4.46 16.16 3.59
C ASP A 98 5.88 16.08 4.19
N ASP A 99 6.05 15.20 5.16
CA ASP A 99 7.30 14.96 5.88
C ASP A 99 8.19 13.91 5.18
N CYS A 100 8.07 13.77 3.86
CA CYS A 100 8.70 12.70 3.09
C CYS A 100 10.22 12.61 3.29
N LEU A 101 10.91 13.73 3.51
CA LEU A 101 12.36 13.76 3.71
C LEU A 101 12.80 13.12 5.04
N SER A 102 11.91 13.07 6.03
CA SER A 102 12.15 12.44 7.33
C SER A 102 11.38 11.12 7.51
N CYS A 103 10.56 10.73 6.54
CA CYS A 103 9.73 9.54 6.60
C CYS A 103 10.57 8.27 6.28
N GLN A 104 10.44 7.21 7.08
CA GLN A 104 11.15 5.94 6.86
C GLN A 104 10.83 5.29 5.49
N ARG A 105 9.64 5.57 4.93
CA ARG A 105 9.22 5.07 3.61
C ARG A 105 9.69 5.94 2.44
N ASN A 106 10.55 6.94 2.67
CA ASN A 106 11.07 7.76 1.58
C ASN A 106 11.69 6.88 0.47
N LEU A 107 11.39 7.21 -0.79
CA LEU A 107 11.82 6.47 -1.99
C LEU A 107 11.22 5.06 -2.15
N LYS A 108 10.50 4.55 -1.14
CA LYS A 108 9.80 3.25 -1.15
C LYS A 108 8.29 3.37 -0.93
N CYS A 109 7.75 4.58 -0.92
CA CYS A 109 6.34 4.87 -0.68
C CYS A 109 5.53 4.80 -1.99
N GLU A 110 4.52 3.94 -2.06
CA GLU A 110 3.66 3.80 -3.25
C GLU A 110 2.87 5.08 -3.54
N LEU A 111 2.43 5.81 -2.50
CA LEU A 111 1.74 7.08 -2.67
C LEU A 111 2.67 8.16 -3.24
N GLN A 112 3.91 8.21 -2.78
CA GLN A 112 4.95 9.13 -3.29
C GLN A 112 5.23 8.83 -4.77
N GLN A 113 5.36 7.56 -5.14
CA GLN A 113 5.55 7.14 -6.52
C GLN A 113 4.38 7.54 -7.41
N LEU A 114 3.13 7.31 -6.98
CA LEU A 114 1.94 7.70 -7.75
C LEU A 114 1.84 9.23 -7.92
N ALA A 115 2.20 10.00 -6.89
CA ALA A 115 2.25 11.45 -7.00
C ALA A 115 3.27 11.92 -8.05
N ALA A 116 4.43 11.26 -8.10
CA ALA A 116 5.45 11.50 -9.12
C ALA A 116 4.95 11.10 -10.52
N ASP A 117 4.39 9.89 -10.68
CA ASP A 117 3.87 9.34 -11.94
C ASP A 117 2.77 10.22 -12.55
N PHE A 118 1.91 10.83 -11.73
CA PHE A 118 0.86 11.73 -12.19
C PHE A 118 1.28 13.21 -12.28
N GLY A 119 2.56 13.52 -12.05
CA GLY A 119 3.09 14.88 -12.14
C GLY A 119 2.43 15.85 -11.16
N ILE A 120 2.06 15.38 -9.97
CA ILE A 120 1.50 16.23 -8.92
C ILE A 120 2.66 17.02 -8.30
N ARG A 121 2.57 18.35 -8.38
CA ARG A 121 3.54 19.29 -7.79
C ARG A 121 2.89 20.27 -6.82
N GLU A 122 1.59 20.44 -6.96
CA GLU A 122 0.75 21.28 -6.11
C GLU A 122 -0.55 20.52 -5.83
N ILE A 123 -1.02 20.63 -4.58
CA ILE A 123 -2.29 20.05 -4.15
C ILE A 123 -3.32 21.17 -4.21
N ARG A 124 -4.36 20.99 -5.04
CA ARG A 124 -5.40 22.00 -5.29
C ARG A 124 -6.52 22.02 -4.26
N PHE A 125 -6.52 21.04 -3.35
CA PHE A 125 -7.52 20.91 -2.30
C PHE A 125 -6.97 21.50 -1.00
N GLU A 126 -7.87 21.97 -0.15
CA GLU A 126 -7.52 22.41 1.20
C GLU A 126 -6.82 21.28 1.96
N ARG A 127 -5.71 21.60 2.61
CA ARG A 127 -4.99 20.62 3.43
C ARG A 127 -5.59 20.60 4.82
N VAL A 128 -6.07 19.43 5.22
CA VAL A 128 -6.65 19.19 6.54
C VAL A 128 -5.97 17.96 7.13
N LEU A 129 -5.09 18.18 8.09
CA LEU A 129 -4.42 17.12 8.84
C LEU A 129 -5.26 16.76 10.08
N ARG A 130 -5.19 15.49 10.51
CA ARG A 130 -6.01 14.98 11.61
C ARG A 130 -5.31 15.06 12.97
N GLU A 131 -3.98 15.22 13.00
CA GLU A 131 -3.16 15.30 14.21
C GLU A 131 -3.39 14.12 15.15
N LEU A 132 -3.47 12.92 14.57
CA LEU A 132 -3.69 11.69 15.32
C LEU A 132 -2.44 11.27 16.10
N PRO A 133 -2.59 10.76 17.34
CA PRO A 133 -1.45 10.30 18.11
C PRO A 133 -0.78 9.10 17.42
N LYS A 134 0.54 9.03 17.55
CA LYS A 134 1.31 7.84 17.18
C LYS A 134 1.19 6.81 18.28
N ASP A 135 1.08 5.55 17.87
CA ASP A 135 1.19 4.42 18.77
C ASP A 135 2.60 3.83 18.63
N GLU A 136 3.38 4.07 19.67
CA GLU A 136 4.74 3.58 19.87
C GLU A 136 4.80 2.63 21.08
N SER A 137 3.70 1.98 21.42
CA SER A 137 3.61 1.09 22.59
C SER A 137 4.43 -0.19 22.42
N THR A 138 4.57 -0.69 21.19
CA THR A 138 5.17 -2.01 20.92
C THR A 138 6.68 -1.92 20.68
N PRO A 139 7.47 -2.96 20.98
CA PRO A 139 8.90 -2.97 20.70
C PRO A 139 9.24 -3.13 19.20
N SER A 140 8.29 -3.54 18.36
CA SER A 140 8.58 -3.96 16.98
C SER A 140 8.02 -3.04 15.90
N ILE A 141 6.86 -2.41 16.16
CA ILE A 141 6.09 -1.68 15.15
C ILE A 141 5.68 -0.32 15.72
N VAL A 142 5.71 0.69 14.87
CA VAL A 142 5.18 2.05 15.12
C VAL A 142 4.02 2.31 14.18
N ARG A 143 2.92 2.85 14.71
CA ARG A 143 1.75 3.23 13.92
C ARG A 143 1.55 4.74 13.96
N ASP A 144 1.61 5.36 12.79
CA ASP A 144 1.40 6.78 12.55
C ASP A 144 0.10 6.96 11.74
N ALA A 145 -1.02 7.11 12.44
CA ALA A 145 -2.35 7.12 11.81
C ALA A 145 -2.58 8.34 10.89
N ASP A 146 -1.83 9.43 11.07
CA ASP A 146 -1.90 10.58 10.17
C ASP A 146 -1.41 10.26 8.76
N LYS A 147 -0.52 9.29 8.62
CA LYS A 147 -0.03 8.80 7.32
C LYS A 147 -0.95 7.75 6.68
N CYS A 148 -2.05 7.37 7.35
CA CYS A 148 -2.97 6.36 6.86
C CYS A 148 -3.90 6.90 5.76
N ILE A 149 -3.88 6.24 4.61
CA ILE A 149 -4.77 6.51 3.46
C ILE A 149 -6.06 5.67 3.45
N ASN A 150 -6.37 4.98 4.56
CA ASN A 150 -7.54 4.10 4.68
C ASN A 150 -7.64 3.03 3.56
N CYS A 151 -6.50 2.50 3.11
CA CYS A 151 -6.44 1.50 2.03
C CYS A 151 -6.89 0.09 2.45
N ARG A 152 -6.94 -0.17 3.76
CA ARG A 152 -7.37 -1.44 4.40
C ARG A 152 -6.47 -2.65 4.20
N ARG A 153 -5.35 -2.53 3.48
CA ARG A 153 -4.36 -3.62 3.34
C ARG A 153 -3.88 -4.18 4.68
N CYS A 154 -3.66 -3.32 5.68
CA CYS A 154 -3.26 -3.75 7.01
C CYS A 154 -4.35 -4.51 7.78
N ILE A 155 -5.63 -4.23 7.50
CA ILE A 155 -6.76 -4.96 8.08
C ILE A 155 -6.80 -6.36 7.48
N GLU A 156 -6.84 -6.47 6.15
CA GLU A 156 -6.86 -7.75 5.43
C GLU A 156 -5.63 -8.61 5.76
N ALA A 157 -4.43 -8.02 5.83
CA ALA A 157 -3.23 -8.75 6.24
C ALA A 157 -3.33 -9.29 7.68
N CYS A 158 -3.97 -8.57 8.59
CA CYS A 158 -4.11 -8.98 9.98
C CYS A 158 -5.24 -9.99 10.20
N GLU A 159 -6.35 -9.84 9.49
CA GLU A 159 -7.55 -10.67 9.59
C GLU A 159 -7.45 -11.91 8.70
N ASP A 160 -7.26 -11.74 7.39
CA ASP A 160 -7.37 -12.83 6.42
C ASP A 160 -6.10 -13.67 6.33
N VAL A 161 -4.92 -13.05 6.49
CA VAL A 161 -3.63 -13.77 6.39
C VAL A 161 -3.19 -14.30 7.75
N GLN A 162 -3.24 -13.47 8.80
CA GLN A 162 -2.77 -13.87 10.14
C GLN A 162 -3.87 -14.43 11.05
N GLY A 163 -5.16 -14.14 10.79
CA GLY A 163 -6.26 -14.61 11.64
C GLY A 163 -6.38 -13.92 12.99
N VAL A 164 -5.75 -12.76 13.20
CA VAL A 164 -5.72 -12.04 14.50
C VAL A 164 -6.79 -10.95 14.56
N ALA A 165 -7.04 -10.26 13.45
CA ALA A 165 -8.08 -9.22 13.32
C ALA A 165 -7.97 -8.06 14.34
N VAL A 166 -6.75 -7.56 14.57
CA VAL A 166 -6.49 -6.46 15.53
C VAL A 166 -7.03 -5.12 15.04
N LEU A 167 -6.92 -4.84 13.75
CA LEU A 167 -7.21 -3.54 13.16
C LEU A 167 -8.58 -3.54 12.49
N SER A 168 -9.36 -2.47 12.69
CA SER A 168 -10.63 -2.26 12.00
C SER A 168 -10.82 -0.79 11.60
N THR A 169 -11.79 -0.49 10.73
CA THR A 169 -12.15 0.90 10.42
C THR A 169 -13.19 1.38 11.44
N ALA A 170 -12.86 2.42 12.19
CA ALA A 170 -13.77 3.13 13.06
C ALA A 170 -14.26 4.44 12.39
N ASN A 171 -15.32 5.01 12.96
CA ASN A 171 -15.98 6.25 12.52
C ASN A 171 -16.54 6.16 11.08
N ARG A 172 -16.87 7.30 10.47
CA ARG A 172 -17.48 7.40 9.14
C ARG A 172 -17.01 8.62 8.38
N GLY A 173 -17.02 8.50 7.05
CA GLY A 173 -16.71 9.61 6.14
C GLY A 173 -15.28 10.10 6.36
N PHE A 174 -15.13 11.42 6.50
CA PHE A 174 -13.84 12.07 6.71
C PHE A 174 -13.13 11.59 7.99
N GLU A 175 -13.91 11.31 9.05
CA GLU A 175 -13.40 10.89 10.36
C GLU A 175 -12.96 9.42 10.40
N SER A 176 -13.03 8.69 9.27
CA SER A 176 -12.69 7.27 9.25
C SER A 176 -11.21 7.04 9.54
N VAL A 177 -10.92 6.20 10.53
CA VAL A 177 -9.55 5.87 10.96
C VAL A 177 -9.42 4.36 11.14
N VAL A 178 -8.27 3.80 10.75
CA VAL A 178 -7.93 2.39 11.03
C VAL A 178 -7.28 2.30 12.40
N LEU A 179 -7.92 1.60 13.34
CA LEU A 179 -7.46 1.50 14.73
C LEU A 179 -7.81 0.17 15.40
N PRO A 180 -7.07 -0.20 16.47
CA PRO A 180 -7.43 -1.30 17.35
C PRO A 180 -8.78 -1.10 18.04
N ALA A 181 -9.30 -2.15 18.66
CA ALA A 181 -10.53 -2.05 19.45
C ALA A 181 -10.45 -0.89 20.44
N PHE A 182 -11.54 -0.13 20.56
CA PHE A 182 -11.67 1.05 21.44
C PHE A 182 -10.67 2.20 21.22
N GLY A 183 -9.83 2.13 20.17
CA GLY A 183 -8.77 3.11 19.96
C GLY A 183 -7.55 2.88 20.86
N ASP A 184 -7.46 1.70 21.48
CA ASP A 184 -6.36 1.30 22.34
C ASP A 184 -5.03 1.19 21.57
N ASP A 185 -3.93 1.16 22.32
CA ASP A 185 -2.59 0.92 21.80
C ASP A 185 -2.40 -0.55 21.43
N LEU A 186 -1.54 -0.82 20.45
CA LEU A 186 -1.27 -2.18 19.96
C LEU A 186 -0.77 -3.13 21.06
N ASP A 187 -0.03 -2.65 22.06
CA ASP A 187 0.46 -3.48 23.18
C ASP A 187 -0.65 -3.87 24.18
N SER A 188 -1.74 -3.12 24.21
CA SER A 188 -2.88 -3.39 25.11
C SER A 188 -3.94 -4.33 24.55
N VAL A 189 -3.78 -4.76 23.30
CA VAL A 189 -4.73 -5.65 22.59
C VAL A 189 -4.04 -6.97 22.19
N VAL A 190 -4.78 -7.87 21.54
CA VAL A 190 -4.31 -9.22 21.15
C VAL A 190 -3.23 -9.23 20.05
N CYS A 191 -2.58 -8.09 19.77
CA CYS A 191 -1.53 -8.00 18.77
C CYS A 191 -0.33 -8.86 19.16
N VAL A 192 0.22 -9.59 18.19
CA VAL A 192 1.42 -10.43 18.36
C VAL A 192 2.68 -9.81 17.75
N PHE A 193 2.59 -8.55 17.33
CA PHE A 193 3.70 -7.75 16.78
C PHE A 193 4.44 -8.39 15.59
N CYS A 194 3.73 -9.17 14.76
CA CYS A 194 4.33 -9.94 13.67
C CYS A 194 4.79 -9.11 12.45
N GLY A 195 4.40 -7.83 12.35
CA GLY A 195 4.86 -6.91 11.30
C GLY A 195 4.20 -7.10 9.93
N GLN A 196 3.23 -8.01 9.77
CA GLN A 196 2.59 -8.23 8.45
C GLN A 196 1.82 -7.01 7.96
N CYS A 197 1.21 -6.26 8.88
CA CYS A 197 0.58 -4.98 8.56
C CYS A 197 1.59 -3.91 8.12
N THR A 198 2.83 -3.95 8.61
CA THR A 198 3.94 -3.10 8.15
C THR A 198 4.28 -3.41 6.70
N LEU A 199 4.48 -4.70 6.36
CA LEU A 199 4.81 -5.12 4.98
C LEU A 199 3.72 -4.72 3.98
N ALA A 200 2.45 -4.86 4.37
CA ALA A 200 1.32 -4.53 3.51
C ALA A 200 1.06 -3.00 3.36
N CYS A 201 1.61 -2.17 4.24
CA CYS A 201 1.33 -0.73 4.26
C CYS A 201 2.01 0.00 3.09
N PRO A 202 1.25 0.68 2.20
CA PRO A 202 1.82 1.39 1.04
C PRO A 202 2.45 2.75 1.39
N THR A 203 2.29 3.21 2.63
CA THR A 203 2.76 4.52 3.14
C THR A 203 3.53 4.32 4.44
N GLY A 204 3.96 5.43 5.07
CA GLY A 204 4.60 5.40 6.39
C GLY A 204 3.64 5.27 7.57
N ALA A 205 2.42 4.77 7.37
CA ALA A 205 1.41 4.69 8.44
C ALA A 205 1.66 3.58 9.45
N ILE A 206 2.31 2.50 9.01
CA ILE A 206 2.76 1.41 9.87
C ILE A 206 4.18 1.07 9.42
N THR A 207 5.14 1.24 10.32
CA THR A 207 6.56 1.01 10.08
C THR A 207 7.14 0.13 11.18
N GLU A 208 8.29 -0.46 10.94
CA GLU A 208 9.14 -1.02 11.98
C GLU A 208 9.59 0.08 12.96
N ARG A 209 9.90 -0.33 14.19
CA ARG A 209 10.60 0.54 15.14
C ARG A 209 12.05 0.71 14.67
N ASP A 210 12.44 1.95 14.43
CA ASP A 210 13.82 2.28 14.06
C ASP A 210 14.68 2.48 15.31
N ASP A 211 15.44 1.44 15.66
CA ASP A 211 16.41 1.45 16.76
C ASP A 211 17.83 1.88 16.29
N THR A 212 18.01 2.39 15.06
CA THR A 212 19.33 2.74 14.50
C THR A 212 20.10 3.71 15.40
N ARG A 213 19.43 4.73 15.94
CA ARG A 213 20.07 5.70 16.86
C ARG A 213 20.59 5.02 18.13
N ARG A 214 19.81 4.12 18.72
CA ARG A 214 20.20 3.36 19.90
C ARG A 214 21.42 2.50 19.63
N VAL A 215 21.52 1.92 18.43
CA VAL A 215 22.72 1.17 18.00
C VAL A 215 23.94 2.09 17.87
N TRP A 216 23.79 3.28 17.27
CA TRP A 216 24.88 4.25 17.18
C TRP A 216 25.37 4.72 18.54
N ASP A 217 24.45 5.02 19.46
CA ASP A 217 24.80 5.44 20.82
C ASP A 217 25.58 4.33 21.54
N ALA A 218 25.18 3.06 21.39
CA ALA A 218 25.91 1.92 21.95
C ALA A 218 27.30 1.70 21.32
N LEU A 219 27.44 1.93 20.00
CA LEU A 219 28.73 1.83 19.31
C LEU A 219 29.70 2.96 19.69
N ALA A 220 29.18 4.12 20.08
CA ALA A 220 29.98 5.28 20.47
C ALA A 220 30.46 5.22 21.94
N ASP A 221 29.85 4.37 22.77
CA ASP A 221 30.19 4.23 24.18
C ASP A 221 31.43 3.33 24.37
N PRO A 222 32.56 3.88 24.86
CA PRO A 222 33.80 3.12 25.06
C PRO A 222 33.71 2.10 26.21
N GLU A 223 32.71 2.20 27.10
CA GLU A 223 32.49 1.25 28.20
C GLU A 223 31.66 0.03 27.75
N MET A 224 31.03 0.10 26.58
CA MET A 224 30.16 -0.94 26.05
C MET A 224 30.91 -1.91 25.12
N HIS A 225 30.71 -3.21 25.33
CA HIS A 225 31.10 -4.22 24.35
C HIS A 225 29.89 -4.59 23.48
N VAL A 226 29.88 -4.14 22.23
CA VAL A 226 28.74 -4.34 21.31
C VAL A 226 28.89 -5.66 20.54
N VAL A 227 27.89 -6.53 20.67
CA VAL A 227 27.81 -7.81 19.96
C VAL A 227 26.68 -7.75 18.95
N VAL A 228 26.93 -8.21 17.71
CA VAL A 228 25.91 -8.32 16.66
C VAL A 228 25.66 -9.79 16.31
N GLN A 229 24.40 -10.15 16.17
CA GLN A 229 23.97 -11.45 15.68
C GLN A 229 22.73 -11.27 14.79
N THR A 230 22.78 -11.81 13.58
CA THR A 230 21.66 -11.74 12.64
C THR A 230 20.79 -13.00 12.73
N ALA A 231 19.47 -12.83 12.53
CA ALA A 231 18.57 -13.97 12.41
C ALA A 231 18.84 -14.80 11.13
N PRO A 232 18.52 -16.10 11.10
CA PRO A 232 18.81 -16.98 9.96
C PRO A 232 18.21 -16.54 8.62
N ALA A 233 17.10 -15.80 8.63
CA ALA A 233 16.42 -15.34 7.42
C ALA A 233 17.14 -14.17 6.74
N ILE A 234 17.87 -13.34 7.48
CA ILE A 234 18.51 -12.11 6.97
C ILE A 234 19.50 -12.43 5.84
N ARG A 235 20.25 -13.53 5.96
CA ARG A 235 21.22 -13.95 4.93
C ARG A 235 20.59 -14.32 3.59
N ALA A 236 19.27 -14.53 3.52
CA ALA A 236 18.57 -14.90 2.29
C ALA A 236 17.76 -13.74 1.69
N SER A 237 17.49 -12.68 2.47
CA SER A 237 16.66 -11.54 2.04
C SER A 237 17.44 -10.23 1.89
N LEU A 238 18.52 -10.02 2.66
CA LEU A 238 19.26 -8.74 2.63
C LEU A 238 19.84 -8.41 1.24
N GLY A 239 20.13 -9.42 0.44
CA GLY A 239 20.65 -9.24 -0.93
C GLY A 239 19.68 -8.49 -1.85
N GLU A 240 18.37 -8.63 -1.63
CA GLU A 240 17.33 -7.97 -2.45
C GLU A 240 17.43 -6.45 -2.36
N GLU A 241 17.71 -5.94 -1.16
CA GLU A 241 17.94 -4.52 -0.88
C GLU A 241 19.23 -3.99 -1.52
N LEU A 242 20.14 -4.88 -1.92
CA LEU A 242 21.37 -4.57 -2.64
C LEU A 242 21.23 -4.80 -4.16
N GLY A 243 20.01 -5.04 -4.65
CA GLY A 243 19.73 -5.28 -6.07
C GLY A 243 20.07 -6.68 -6.56
N LEU A 244 20.31 -7.64 -5.66
CA LEU A 244 20.49 -9.04 -6.02
C LEU A 244 19.13 -9.73 -6.21
N PRO A 245 19.05 -10.81 -7.03
CA PRO A 245 17.82 -11.59 -7.17
C PRO A 245 17.31 -12.13 -5.83
N ALA A 246 15.99 -12.27 -5.69
CA ALA A 246 15.35 -12.84 -4.51
C ALA A 246 15.90 -14.24 -4.17
N GLY A 247 16.16 -14.46 -2.88
CA GLY A 247 16.76 -15.70 -2.38
C GLY A 247 18.28 -15.82 -2.56
N THR A 248 18.97 -14.77 -3.03
CA THR A 248 20.43 -14.75 -3.09
C THR A 248 21.02 -14.80 -1.68
N VAL A 249 21.86 -15.80 -1.42
CA VAL A 249 22.51 -15.97 -0.11
C VAL A 249 23.66 -14.98 0.05
N VAL A 250 23.55 -14.08 1.02
CA VAL A 250 24.53 -13.05 1.39
C VAL A 250 25.01 -13.26 2.82
N THR A 251 25.76 -14.34 3.05
CA THR A 251 26.31 -14.62 4.39
C THR A 251 27.44 -13.65 4.70
N GLY A 252 27.32 -12.92 5.81
CA GLY A 252 28.30 -11.99 6.37
C GLY A 252 28.10 -11.88 7.88
#